data_AF-A0A949REK9-F1
#
_entry.id   AF-A0A949REK9-F1
#
_cell.length_a   1.000
_cell.length_b   1.000
_cell.length_c   1.000
_cell.angle_alpha   90.00
_cell.angle_beta   90.00
_cell.angle_gamma   90.00
#
_symmetry.space_group_name_H-M   'P 1'
#
loop_
_entity.id
_entity.type
_entity.pdbx_description
1 polymer ?
#
loop_
_entity_poly.entity_id
_entity_poly.type
_entity_poly.pdbx_seq_one_letter_code
_entity_poly.pdbx_strand_id
1 'polypeptide(L)'
;MRRWGTVHYLALAGALAVVVLLMLLPRTPRTAPADTQATAVPDDLQRRLDEAVALVNGQEPMQGIMLLRQLAEEHPERPEVHWHLGLFSLQSGQMDKAAARFRKVVELDTAGTLPEAWSLLGQSYASMDSILPAIEALTRYRQLTPDPEAQKATDQALEVLRNKLEAQEHALR
;
A
#
# COMPACT_ATOMS: atom_id res chain seq x y z
N MET A 1 73.07 -4.60 -15.45
CA MET A 1 72.47 -5.71 -14.67
C MET A 1 71.53 -5.14 -13.62
N ARG A 2 70.28 -5.64 -13.60
CA ARG A 2 69.10 -5.20 -12.83
C ARG A 2 69.25 -5.41 -11.33
N ARG A 3 68.78 -4.46 -10.51
CA ARG A 3 68.25 -4.71 -9.15
C ARG A 3 66.87 -4.05 -9.01
N TRP A 4 65.86 -4.64 -9.65
CA TRP A 4 64.43 -4.29 -9.54
C TRP A 4 63.72 -5.13 -8.45
N GLY A 5 64.45 -5.54 -7.41
CA GLY A 5 64.04 -6.63 -6.51
C GLY A 5 63.58 -6.23 -5.12
N THR A 6 63.61 -4.96 -4.71
CA THR A 6 63.31 -4.57 -3.32
C THR A 6 62.11 -3.63 -3.16
N VAL A 7 61.81 -2.81 -4.17
CA VAL A 7 60.69 -1.85 -4.10
C VAL A 7 59.33 -2.55 -4.16
N HIS A 8 59.23 -3.67 -4.90
CA HIS A 8 58.00 -4.47 -5.00
C HIS A 8 57.62 -5.14 -3.67
N TYR A 9 58.59 -5.60 -2.88
CA TYR A 9 58.31 -6.24 -1.59
C TYR A 9 57.87 -5.24 -0.51
N LEU A 10 58.37 -4.00 -0.55
CA LEU A 10 57.91 -2.94 0.34
C LEU A 10 56.46 -2.53 0.04
N ALA A 11 56.08 -2.44 -1.24
CA ALA A 11 54.70 -2.18 -1.64
C ALA A 11 53.75 -3.34 -1.26
N LEU A 12 54.19 -4.60 -1.41
CA LEU A 12 53.41 -5.79 -1.06
C LEU A 12 53.25 -5.96 0.46
N ALA A 13 54.30 -5.67 1.23
CA ALA A 13 54.24 -5.69 2.70
C ALA A 13 53.30 -4.61 3.26
N GLY A 14 53.30 -3.41 2.65
CA GLY A 14 52.36 -2.35 2.99
C GLY A 14 50.89 -2.74 2.71
N ALA A 15 50.63 -3.38 1.57
CA ALA A 15 49.29 -3.85 1.22
C ALA A 15 48.77 -4.93 2.18
N LEU A 16 49.63 -5.85 2.62
CA LEU A 16 49.24 -6.91 3.56
C LEU A 16 48.93 -6.35 4.95
N ALA A 17 49.71 -5.37 5.42
CA ALA A 17 49.49 -4.71 6.70
C ALA A 17 48.14 -3.97 6.77
N VAL A 18 47.72 -3.34 5.66
CA VAL A 18 46.41 -2.66 5.57
C VAL A 18 45.26 -3.67 5.62
N VAL A 19 45.39 -4.84 4.97
CA VAL A 19 44.35 -5.89 5.02
C VAL A 19 44.23 -6.49 6.42
N VAL A 20 45.34 -6.73 7.10
CA VAL A 20 45.36 -7.21 8.49
C VAL A 20 44.77 -6.15 9.43
N LEU A 21 45.11 -4.87 9.22
CA LEU A 21 44.54 -3.76 9.99
C LEU A 21 43.02 -3.62 9.76
N LEU A 22 42.55 -3.76 8.53
CA LEU A 22 41.11 -3.79 8.19
C LEU A 22 40.38 -5.02 8.75
N MET A 23 41.08 -6.12 8.99
CA MET A 23 40.53 -7.29 9.68
C MET A 23 40.52 -7.17 11.20
N LEU A 24 41.41 -6.36 11.79
CA LEU A 24 41.54 -6.14 13.23
C LEU A 24 40.76 -4.94 13.76
N LEU A 25 40.22 -4.09 12.88
CA LEU A 25 39.22 -3.09 13.27
C LEU A 25 37.97 -3.81 13.81
N PRO A 26 37.52 -3.50 15.04
CA PRO A 26 36.27 -4.06 15.55
C PRO A 26 35.15 -3.66 14.59
N ARG A 27 34.58 -4.64 13.90
CA ARG A 27 33.38 -4.44 13.08
C ARG A 27 32.23 -4.18 14.05
N THR A 28 32.04 -2.93 14.47
CA THR A 28 30.76 -2.53 15.02
C THR A 28 29.76 -2.74 13.89
N PRO A 29 28.81 -3.67 13.99
CA PRO A 29 27.72 -3.70 13.03
C PRO A 29 27.13 -2.29 13.02
N ARG A 30 27.03 -1.67 11.85
CA ARG A 30 26.15 -0.52 11.69
C ARG A 30 24.78 -1.06 12.07
N THR A 31 24.33 -0.77 13.28
CA THR A 31 22.95 -0.96 13.69
C THR A 31 22.13 -0.11 12.73
N ALA A 32 21.70 -0.72 11.63
CA ALA A 32 20.43 -0.36 11.04
C ALA A 32 19.43 -0.39 12.21
N PRO A 33 18.48 0.57 12.30
CA PRO A 33 17.34 0.37 13.19
C PRO A 33 16.82 -1.04 12.90
N ALA A 34 16.76 -1.85 13.95
CA ALA A 34 16.39 -3.24 13.85
C ALA A 34 14.99 -3.30 13.23
N ASP A 35 14.94 -3.60 11.92
CA ASP A 35 13.82 -4.30 11.33
C ASP A 35 13.71 -5.58 12.13
N THR A 36 12.84 -5.51 13.13
CA THR A 36 12.71 -6.51 14.17
C THR A 36 12.25 -7.78 13.48
N GLN A 37 13.09 -8.80 13.58
CA GLN A 37 12.88 -10.09 12.97
C GLN A 37 11.50 -10.63 13.36
N ALA A 38 10.76 -10.98 12.32
CA ALA A 38 9.69 -11.96 12.28
C ALA A 38 9.93 -13.11 13.28
N THR A 39 9.34 -12.95 14.47
CA THR A 39 8.75 -14.06 15.21
C THR A 39 7.26 -13.99 14.90
N ALA A 40 6.60 -15.14 14.77
CA ALA A 40 5.20 -15.26 14.34
C ALA A 40 4.20 -14.78 15.42
N VAL A 41 4.46 -13.62 16.02
CA VAL A 41 3.52 -12.84 16.80
C VAL A 41 2.93 -11.83 15.81
N PRO A 42 1.61 -11.84 15.55
CA PRO A 42 0.98 -10.81 14.76
C PRO A 42 1.39 -9.43 15.29
N ASP A 43 1.74 -8.51 14.39
CA ASP A 43 1.90 -7.09 14.74
C ASP A 43 0.70 -6.66 15.61
N ASP A 44 0.94 -5.88 16.67
CA ASP A 44 -0.11 -5.50 17.62
C ASP A 44 -1.31 -4.87 16.91
N LEU A 45 -1.02 -4.07 15.88
CA LEU A 45 -2.01 -3.50 14.99
C LEU A 45 -2.81 -4.58 14.25
N GLN A 46 -2.15 -5.57 13.65
CA GLN A 46 -2.83 -6.64 12.90
C GLN A 46 -3.78 -7.42 13.81
N ARG A 47 -3.33 -7.77 15.03
CA ARG A 47 -4.17 -8.46 16.01
C ARG A 47 -5.41 -7.65 16.38
N ARG A 48 -5.27 -6.33 16.58
CA ARG A 48 -6.38 -5.42 16.88
C ARG A 48 -7.31 -5.22 15.68
N LEU A 49 -6.78 -5.27 14.45
CA LEU A 49 -7.59 -5.26 13.23
C LEU A 49 -8.43 -6.53 13.11
N ASP A 50 -7.83 -7.69 13.35
CA ASP A 50 -8.53 -8.98 13.32
C ASP A 50 -9.66 -9.01 14.37
N GLU A 51 -9.39 -8.52 15.58
CA GLU A 51 -10.40 -8.34 16.63
C GLU A 51 -11.54 -7.42 16.18
N ALA A 52 -11.21 -6.26 15.62
CA ALA A 52 -12.21 -5.31 15.16
C ALA A 52 -13.07 -5.89 14.04
N VAL A 53 -12.46 -6.57 13.06
CA VAL A 53 -13.15 -7.26 11.97
C VAL A 53 -14.06 -8.37 12.50
N ALA A 54 -13.62 -9.14 13.49
CA ALA A 54 -14.44 -10.17 14.13
C ALA A 54 -15.65 -9.57 14.85
N LEU A 55 -15.47 -8.43 15.55
CA LEU A 55 -16.57 -7.71 16.18
C LEU A 55 -17.57 -7.16 15.15
N VAL A 56 -17.10 -6.57 14.04
CA VAL A 56 -17.97 -6.07 12.96
C VAL A 56 -18.82 -7.18 12.36
N ASN A 57 -18.26 -8.37 12.17
CA ASN A 57 -18.98 -9.53 11.62
C ASN A 57 -19.75 -10.34 12.68
N GLY A 58 -19.64 -9.96 13.96
CA GLY A 58 -20.22 -10.66 15.10
C GLY A 58 -21.50 -10.02 15.62
N GLN A 59 -21.76 -10.22 16.91
CA GLN A 59 -22.95 -9.67 17.59
C GLN A 59 -22.82 -8.19 17.95
N GLU A 60 -21.59 -7.66 18.00
CA GLU A 60 -21.27 -6.32 18.49
C GLU A 60 -20.67 -5.43 17.38
N PRO A 61 -21.35 -5.22 16.24
CA PRO A 61 -20.76 -4.57 15.09
C PRO A 61 -20.34 -3.13 15.35
N MET A 62 -21.06 -2.43 16.23
CA MET A 62 -20.73 -1.06 16.60
C MET A 62 -19.39 -0.97 17.34
N GLN A 63 -19.09 -1.94 18.20
CA GLN A 63 -17.81 -1.99 18.92
C GLN A 63 -16.64 -2.19 17.95
N GLY A 64 -16.81 -3.07 16.96
CA GLY A 64 -15.81 -3.29 15.92
C GLY A 64 -15.53 -2.03 15.09
N ILE A 65 -16.57 -1.31 14.67
CA ILE A 65 -16.40 -0.03 13.96
C ILE A 65 -15.74 1.03 14.84
N MET A 66 -16.09 1.10 16.13
CA MET A 66 -15.44 2.02 17.08
C MET A 66 -13.96 1.71 17.23
N LEU A 67 -13.59 0.44 17.36
CA LEU A 67 -12.20 0.00 17.44
C LEU A 67 -11.43 0.33 16.16
N LEU A 68 -12.00 0.10 14.98
CA LEU A 68 -11.38 0.51 13.70
C LEU A 68 -11.18 2.02 13.60
N ARG A 69 -12.13 2.83 14.09
CA ARG A 69 -11.98 4.29 14.11
C ARG A 69 -10.85 4.73 15.04
N GLN A 70 -10.75 4.11 16.22
CA GLN A 70 -9.65 4.37 17.15
C GLN A 70 -8.30 3.99 16.51
N LEU A 71 -8.20 2.83 15.87
CA LEU A 71 -7.00 2.43 15.15
C LEU A 71 -6.62 3.41 14.05
N ALA A 72 -7.60 4.01 13.36
CA ALA A 72 -7.33 5.00 12.31
C ALA A 72 -6.84 6.35 12.86
N GLU A 73 -7.17 6.65 14.12
CA GLU A 73 -6.67 7.82 14.84
C GLU A 73 -5.25 7.58 15.39
N GLU A 74 -4.97 6.37 15.87
CA GLU A 74 -3.65 5.97 16.38
C GLU A 74 -2.62 5.74 15.26
N HIS A 75 -3.07 5.22 14.12
CA HIS A 75 -2.23 4.81 13.00
C HIS A 75 -2.74 5.40 11.67
N PRO A 76 -2.78 6.74 11.52
CA PRO A 76 -3.34 7.40 10.34
C PRO A 76 -2.60 7.08 9.04
N GLU A 77 -1.34 6.65 9.13
CA GLU A 77 -0.45 6.27 8.03
C GLU A 77 -0.58 4.82 7.57
N ARG A 78 -1.36 3.98 8.27
CA ARG A 78 -1.49 2.56 7.97
C ARG A 78 -2.66 2.31 7.02
N PRO A 79 -2.41 1.92 5.74
CA PRO A 79 -3.46 1.75 4.75
C PRO A 79 -4.46 0.66 5.12
N GLU A 80 -4.05 -0.37 5.86
CA GLU A 80 -4.87 -1.51 6.24
C GLU A 80 -6.07 -1.09 7.11
N VAL A 81 -5.89 -0.09 7.96
CA VAL A 81 -6.98 0.41 8.82
C VAL A 81 -8.05 1.11 8.00
N HIS A 82 -7.64 1.96 7.06
CA HIS A 82 -8.56 2.64 6.15
C HIS A 82 -9.22 1.67 5.18
N TRP A 83 -8.51 0.62 4.76
CA TRP A 83 -9.04 -0.47 3.96
C TRP A 83 -10.23 -1.15 4.63
N HIS A 84 -10.08 -1.58 5.89
CA HIS A 84 -11.18 -2.22 6.63
C HIS A 84 -12.37 -1.26 6.85
N LEU A 85 -12.12 -0.01 7.24
CA LEU A 85 -13.18 1.00 7.35
C LEU A 85 -13.90 1.23 6.01
N GLY A 86 -13.18 1.21 4.89
CA GLY A 86 -13.73 1.32 3.54
C GLY A 86 -14.63 0.14 3.18
N LEU A 87 -14.16 -1.09 3.41
CA LEU A 87 -14.93 -2.31 3.16
C LEU A 87 -16.24 -2.34 3.96
N PHE A 88 -16.20 -2.00 5.25
CA PHE A 88 -17.41 -1.97 6.06
C PHE A 88 -18.33 -0.79 5.73
N SER A 89 -17.79 0.31 5.20
CA SER A 89 -18.61 1.39 4.65
C SER A 89 -19.35 0.94 3.38
N LEU A 90 -18.70 0.17 2.50
CA LEU A 90 -19.37 -0.45 1.34
C LEU A 90 -20.47 -1.42 1.77
N GLN A 91 -20.17 -2.33 2.70
CA GLN A 91 -21.12 -3.32 3.20
C GLN A 91 -22.39 -2.68 3.78
N SER A 92 -22.25 -1.49 4.38
CA SER A 92 -23.37 -0.75 4.98
C SER A 92 -24.01 0.29 4.05
N GLY A 93 -23.62 0.34 2.77
CA GLY A 93 -24.20 1.28 1.79
C GLY A 93 -23.67 2.72 1.89
N GLN A 94 -22.69 2.99 2.75
CA GLN A 94 -22.14 4.32 3.00
C GLN A 94 -21.06 4.66 1.97
N MET A 95 -21.47 4.87 0.71
CA MET A 95 -20.58 5.03 -0.44
C MET A 95 -19.67 6.25 -0.33
N ASP A 96 -20.14 7.33 0.30
CA ASP A 96 -19.38 8.54 0.58
C ASP A 96 -18.18 8.26 1.52
N LYS A 97 -18.45 7.51 2.60
CA LYS A 97 -17.43 7.11 3.57
C LYS A 97 -16.48 6.09 2.95
N ALA A 98 -17.00 5.13 2.18
CA ALA A 98 -16.17 4.18 1.44
C ALA A 98 -15.18 4.90 0.52
N ALA A 99 -15.66 5.83 -0.31
CA ALA A 99 -14.81 6.61 -1.20
C ALA A 99 -13.75 7.41 -0.42
N ALA A 100 -14.13 8.07 0.69
CA ALA A 100 -13.17 8.80 1.52
C ALA A 100 -12.08 7.89 2.10
N ARG A 101 -12.43 6.68 2.53
CA ARG A 101 -11.49 5.71 3.10
C ARG A 101 -10.56 5.11 2.04
N PHE A 102 -11.10 4.67 0.91
CA PHE A 102 -10.25 4.15 -0.18
C PHE A 102 -9.37 5.23 -0.81
N ARG A 103 -9.82 6.49 -0.86
CA ARG A 103 -8.96 7.62 -1.21
C ARG A 103 -7.73 7.68 -0.30
N LYS A 104 -7.92 7.50 1.00
CA LYS A 104 -6.81 7.47 1.95
C LYS A 104 -5.88 6.29 1.71
N VAL A 105 -6.42 5.11 1.38
CA VAL A 105 -5.61 3.93 1.03
C VAL A 105 -4.73 4.22 -0.18
N VAL A 106 -5.28 4.78 -1.27
CA VAL A 106 -4.49 5.07 -2.48
C VAL A 106 -3.50 6.23 -2.32
N GLU A 107 -3.76 7.15 -1.39
CA GLU A 107 -2.79 8.19 -0.99
C GLU A 107 -1.60 7.61 -0.22
N LEU A 108 -1.84 6.58 0.59
CA LEU A 108 -0.80 5.92 1.41
C LEU A 108 -0.05 4.83 0.63
N ASP A 109 -0.70 4.18 -0.33
CA ASP A 109 -0.09 3.18 -1.22
C ASP A 109 0.70 3.83 -2.36
N THR A 110 1.80 4.49 -2.00
CA THR A 110 2.68 5.15 -2.99
C THR A 110 3.40 4.14 -3.90
N ALA A 111 3.48 2.87 -3.48
CA ALA A 111 4.14 1.81 -4.21
C ALA A 111 3.23 1.10 -5.23
N GLY A 112 1.92 1.36 -5.21
CA GLY A 112 0.95 0.70 -6.10
C GLY A 112 0.75 -0.78 -5.79
N THR A 113 0.93 -1.17 -4.51
CA THR A 113 0.85 -2.55 -4.02
C THR A 113 -0.57 -2.98 -3.66
N LEU A 114 -1.51 -2.03 -3.58
CA LEU A 114 -2.93 -2.25 -3.29
C LEU A 114 -3.81 -1.69 -4.43
N PRO A 115 -3.65 -2.16 -5.68
CA PRO A 115 -4.42 -1.65 -6.82
C PRO A 115 -5.93 -1.83 -6.61
N GLU A 116 -6.37 -2.83 -5.85
CA GLU A 116 -7.78 -3.06 -5.53
C GLU A 116 -8.45 -1.85 -4.85
N ALA A 117 -7.69 -1.02 -4.14
CA ALA A 117 -8.22 0.20 -3.54
C ALA A 117 -8.72 1.20 -4.60
N TRP A 118 -8.06 1.27 -5.76
CA TRP A 118 -8.52 2.06 -6.91
C TRP A 118 -9.82 1.51 -7.50
N SER A 119 -9.95 0.18 -7.56
CA SER A 119 -11.20 -0.47 -8.02
C SER A 119 -12.35 -0.15 -7.07
N LEU A 120 -12.16 -0.32 -5.75
CA LEU A 120 -13.19 -0.06 -4.75
C LEU A 120 -13.54 1.43 -4.65
N LEU A 121 -12.56 2.33 -4.83
CA LEU A 121 -12.78 3.77 -4.94
C LEU A 121 -13.64 4.11 -6.16
N GLY A 122 -13.34 3.52 -7.33
CA GLY A 122 -14.10 3.71 -8.56
C GLY A 122 -15.54 3.20 -8.43
N GLN A 123 -15.73 2.02 -7.83
CA GLN A 123 -17.06 1.47 -7.53
C GLN A 123 -17.85 2.39 -6.59
N SER A 124 -17.22 2.87 -5.51
CA SER A 124 -17.85 3.79 -4.56
C SER A 124 -18.33 5.08 -5.25
N TYR A 125 -17.51 5.67 -6.12
CA TYR A 125 -17.90 6.85 -6.89
C TYR A 125 -19.00 6.56 -7.92
N ALA A 126 -18.93 5.42 -8.61
CA ALA A 126 -19.96 5.02 -9.58
C ALA A 126 -21.33 4.86 -8.90
N SER A 127 -21.37 4.27 -7.70
CA SER A 127 -22.60 4.13 -6.92
C SER A 127 -23.19 5.48 -6.46
N MET A 128 -22.36 6.52 -6.31
CA MET A 128 -22.80 7.88 -6.01
C MET A 128 -23.11 8.73 -7.25
N ASP A 129 -23.11 8.13 -8.44
CA ASP A 129 -23.19 8.83 -9.71
C ASP A 129 -22.12 9.91 -9.93
N SER A 130 -20.99 9.79 -9.24
CA SER A 130 -19.81 10.63 -9.40
C SER A 130 -18.98 10.10 -10.57
N ILE A 131 -19.48 10.27 -11.80
CA ILE A 131 -18.99 9.58 -12.99
C ILE A 131 -17.51 9.88 -13.28
N LEU A 132 -17.09 11.15 -13.27
CA LEU A 132 -15.72 11.54 -13.58
C LEU A 132 -14.70 10.93 -12.58
N PRO A 133 -14.87 11.08 -11.24
CA PRO A 133 -14.01 10.39 -10.28
C PRO A 133 -14.01 8.86 -10.41
N ALA A 134 -15.15 8.26 -10.78
CA ALA A 134 -15.23 6.81 -11.00
C ALA A 134 -14.37 6.37 -12.19
N ILE A 135 -14.45 7.09 -13.32
CA ILE A 135 -13.63 6.84 -14.52
C ILE A 135 -12.15 6.98 -14.19
N GLU A 136 -11.77 8.02 -13.45
CA GLU A 136 -10.37 8.25 -13.06
C GLU A 136 -9.84 7.07 -12.24
N ALA A 137 -10.54 6.68 -11.20
CA ALA A 137 -10.12 5.61 -10.31
C ALA A 137 -10.03 4.25 -11.01
N LEU A 138 -11.02 3.89 -11.83
CA LEU A 138 -11.00 2.64 -12.60
C LEU A 138 -9.90 2.64 -13.69
N THR A 139 -9.59 3.81 -14.26
CA THR A 139 -8.47 3.94 -15.19
C THR A 139 -7.14 3.69 -14.48
N ARG A 140 -6.97 4.17 -13.23
CA ARG A 140 -5.79 3.87 -12.41
C ARG A 140 -5.69 2.39 -12.05
N TYR A 141 -6.79 1.76 -11.65
CA TYR A 141 -6.84 0.32 -11.41
C TYR A 141 -6.36 -0.48 -12.63
N ARG A 142 -6.91 -0.17 -13.81
CA ARG A 142 -6.53 -0.81 -15.08
C ARG A 142 -5.05 -0.67 -15.42
N GLN A 143 -4.41 0.45 -15.07
CA GLN A 143 -2.98 0.68 -15.31
C GLN A 143 -2.09 -0.17 -14.39
N LEU A 144 -2.53 -0.40 -13.14
CA LEU A 144 -1.76 -1.12 -12.14
C LEU A 144 -1.98 -2.64 -12.20
N THR A 145 -3.09 -3.09 -12.77
CA THR A 145 -3.46 -4.51 -12.85
C THR A 145 -3.36 -5.04 -14.29
N PRO A 146 -2.28 -5.77 -14.65
CA PRO A 146 -2.08 -6.34 -15.98
C PRO A 146 -2.85 -7.66 -16.21
N ASP A 147 -3.82 -7.99 -15.36
CA ASP A 147 -4.62 -9.21 -15.50
C ASP A 147 -5.71 -9.05 -16.59
N PRO A 148 -5.76 -9.93 -17.61
CA PRO A 148 -6.70 -9.79 -18.73
C PRO A 148 -8.18 -9.84 -18.34
N GLU A 149 -8.55 -10.65 -17.34
CA GLU A 149 -9.94 -10.79 -16.90
C GLU A 149 -10.39 -9.52 -16.16
N ALA A 150 -9.56 -9.04 -15.22
CA ALA A 150 -9.78 -7.78 -14.52
C ALA A 150 -9.83 -6.59 -15.50
N GLN A 151 -8.95 -6.55 -16.51
CA GLN A 151 -8.96 -5.51 -17.54
C GLN A 151 -10.25 -5.52 -18.36
N LYS A 152 -10.71 -6.70 -18.78
CA LYS A 152 -11.97 -6.83 -19.53
C LYS A 152 -13.15 -6.30 -18.72
N ALA A 153 -13.26 -6.70 -17.45
CA ALA A 153 -14.33 -6.23 -16.57
C ALA A 153 -14.25 -4.70 -16.35
N THR A 154 -13.04 -4.18 -16.15
CA THR A 154 -12.80 -2.74 -15.96
C THR A 154 -13.12 -1.93 -17.22
N ASP A 155 -12.77 -2.43 -18.40
CA ASP A 155 -13.06 -1.77 -19.68
C ASP A 155 -14.56 -1.68 -19.94
N GLN A 156 -15.31 -2.74 -19.62
CA GLN A 156 -16.77 -2.72 -19.69
C GLN A 156 -17.38 -1.68 -18.73
N ALA A 157 -16.89 -1.61 -17.48
CA ALA A 157 -17.36 -0.61 -16.52
C ALA A 157 -17.05 0.82 -16.98
N LEU A 158 -15.85 1.06 -17.53
CA LEU A 158 -15.45 2.36 -18.08
C LEU A 158 -16.31 2.77 -19.28
N GLU A 159 -16.64 1.84 -20.17
CA GLU A 159 -17.54 2.11 -21.31
C GLU A 159 -18.93 2.55 -20.83
N VAL A 160 -19.52 1.83 -19.88
CA VAL A 160 -20.81 2.20 -19.28
C VAL A 160 -20.78 3.61 -18.68
N LEU A 161 -19.73 3.93 -17.92
CA LEU A 161 -19.59 5.25 -17.31
C LEU A 161 -19.39 6.37 -18.34
N ARG A 162 -18.62 6.13 -19.40
CA ARG A 162 -18.41 7.11 -20.49
C ARG A 162 -19.69 7.38 -21.26
N ASN A 163 -20.43 6.34 -21.61
CA ASN A 163 -21.73 6.49 -22.28
C ASN A 163 -22.71 7.28 -21.40
N LYS A 164 -22.69 7.04 -20.08
CA LYS A 164 -23.51 7.80 -19.13
C LYS A 164 -23.10 9.28 -19.05
N LEU A 165 -21.80 9.56 -19.05
CA LEU A 165 -21.26 10.93 -19.09
C LEU A 165 -21.72 11.67 -20.36
N GLU A 166 -21.54 11.05 -21.52
CA GLU A 166 -21.98 11.62 -22.81
C GLU A 166 -23.48 11.92 -22.80
N ALA A 167 -24.30 10.99 -22.30
CA ALA A 167 -25.74 11.21 -22.18
C ALA A 167 -26.09 12.39 -21.25
N GLN A 168 -25.37 12.56 -20.14
CA GLN A 168 -25.54 13.71 -19.24
C GLN A 168 -25.13 15.02 -19.92
N GLU A 169 -24.02 15.04 -20.66
CA GLU A 169 -23.59 16.23 -21.40
C GLU A 169 -24.56 16.62 -22.51
N HIS A 170 -25.13 15.64 -23.22
CA HIS A 170 -26.15 15.87 -24.23
C HIS A 170 -27.45 16.41 -23.64
N ALA A 171 -27.86 15.95 -22.46
CA ALA A 171 -29.07 16.42 -21.77
C ALA A 171 -28.95 17.87 -21.25
N LEU A 172 -27.74 18.39 -21.11
CA LEU A 172 -27.45 19.74 -20.62
C LEU A 172 -27.32 20.79 -21.73
N ARG A 173 -27.36 20.39 -23.00
CA ARG A 173 -27.31 21.27 -24.18
C ARG A 173 -28.71 21.58 -24.69
#